data_AF-A0A7W1DLF1-F1
#
_entry.id   AF-A0A7W1DLF1-F1
#
_cell.length_a   1.000
_cell.length_b   1.000
_cell.length_c   1.000
_cell.angle_alpha   90.00
_cell.angle_beta   90.00
_cell.angle_gamma   90.00
#
_symmetry.space_group_name_H-M   'P 1'
#
loop_
_entity.id
_entity.type
_entity.pdbx_description
1 polymer ?
#
loop_
_entity_poly.entity_id
_entity_poly.type
_entity_poly.pdbx_seq_one_letter_code
_entity_poly.pdbx_strand_id
1 'polypeptide(L)' 'MLLALQRAVMVQVVEQPVQETTVADVLLGAIGLTGALVIGAVILGALFGAALIALKKTREKYHLEQVPDSEALKIN' A
#
# COMPACT_ATOMS: atom_id res chain seq x y z
N MET A 1 -26.04 40.78 -51.01
CA MET A 1 -25.33 39.57 -50.53
C MET A 1 -24.56 39.92 -49.26
N LEU A 2 -24.77 39.13 -48.19
CA LEU A 2 -23.76 38.76 -47.18
C LEU A 2 -23.23 39.77 -46.13
N LEU A 3 -24.02 40.71 -45.59
CA LEU A 3 -23.55 41.53 -44.45
C LEU A 3 -24.47 41.60 -43.21
N ALA A 4 -25.65 40.97 -43.22
CA ALA A 4 -26.66 41.15 -42.15
C ALA A 4 -26.76 40.01 -41.12
N LEU A 5 -25.81 39.05 -41.09
CA LEU A 5 -25.99 37.81 -40.30
C LEU A 5 -24.90 37.51 -39.27
N GLN A 6 -24.12 38.49 -38.83
CA GLN A 6 -23.26 38.33 -37.64
C GLN A 6 -24.05 38.65 -36.37
N ARG A 7 -25.08 37.85 -36.05
CA ARG A 7 -25.64 37.85 -34.69
C ARG A 7 -24.57 37.27 -33.78
N ALA A 8 -23.97 38.10 -32.93
CA ALA A 8 -23.06 37.64 -31.89
C ALA A 8 -23.81 36.63 -31.01
N VAL A 9 -23.43 35.36 -31.09
CA VAL A 9 -23.97 34.32 -30.23
C VAL A 9 -23.28 34.47 -28.88
N MET A 10 -24.00 35.03 -27.91
CA MET A 10 -23.54 35.14 -26.53
C MET A 10 -23.65 33.76 -25.89
N VAL A 11 -22.55 33.01 -25.86
CA VAL A 11 -22.49 31.69 -25.24
C VAL A 11 -22.26 31.89 -23.74
N GLN A 12 -23.26 31.57 -22.93
CA GLN A 12 -23.12 31.57 -21.48
C GLN A 12 -22.31 30.33 -21.08
N VAL A 13 -21.06 30.55 -20.65
CA VAL A 13 -20.26 29.48 -20.04
C VAL A 13 -20.89 29.21 -18.69
N VAL A 14 -21.70 28.15 -18.62
CA VAL A 14 -22.19 27.63 -17.35
C VAL A 14 -20.95 27.11 -16.62
N GLU A 15 -20.57 27.74 -15.51
CA GLU A 15 -19.52 27.20 -14.64
C GLU A 15 -19.89 25.77 -14.30
N GLN A 16 -19.08 24.83 -14.78
CA GLN A 16 -19.25 23.44 -14.39
C GLN A 16 -19.11 23.39 -12.87
N PRO A 17 -19.98 22.67 -12.14
CA PRO A 17 -19.79 22.47 -10.71
C PRO A 17 -18.48 21.70 -10.52
N VAL A 18 -17.39 22.44 -10.35
CA VAL A 18 -16.10 21.89 -9.96
C VAL A 18 -16.28 21.42 -8.53
N GLN A 19 -16.08 20.13 -8.30
CA GLN A 19 -15.97 19.65 -6.93
C GLN A 19 -14.75 20.35 -6.33
N GLU A 20 -14.99 21.38 -5.51
CA GLU A 20 -13.93 22.08 -4.81
C GLU A 20 -13.27 21.08 -3.87
N THR A 21 -12.13 20.56 -4.29
CA THR A 21 -11.30 19.72 -3.43
C THR A 21 -10.69 20.65 -2.39
N THR A 22 -11.19 20.57 -1.15
CA THR A 22 -10.72 21.44 -0.10
C THR A 22 -9.35 20.95 0.40
N VAL A 23 -8.55 21.87 0.97
CA VAL A 23 -7.28 21.49 1.63
C VAL A 23 -7.54 20.48 2.75
N ALA A 24 -8.68 20.58 3.42
CA ALA A 24 -9.08 19.64 4.47
C ALA A 24 -9.26 18.21 3.93
N ASP A 25 -9.89 18.04 2.77
CA ASP A 25 -10.07 16.72 2.14
C ASP A 25 -8.73 16.07 1.79
N VAL A 26 -7.79 16.87 1.29
CA VAL A 26 -6.43 16.39 0.97
C VAL A 26 -5.69 15.96 2.22
N LEU A 27 -5.76 16.75 3.30
CA LEU A 27 -5.10 16.44 4.57
C LEU A 27 -5.71 15.20 5.24
N LEU A 28 -7.03 15.09 5.26
CA LEU A 28 -7.73 13.91 5.78
C LEU A 28 -7.39 12.66 4.97
N GLY A 29 -7.39 12.77 3.63
CA GLY A 29 -6.99 11.69 2.73
C GLY A 29 -5.55 11.24 2.96
N ALA A 30 -4.61 12.19 3.08
CA ALA A 30 -3.19 11.90 3.30
C ALA A 30 -2.95 11.23 4.66
N ILE A 31 -3.57 11.72 5.73
CA ILE A 31 -3.47 11.11 7.07
C ILE A 31 -4.09 9.72 7.08
N GLY A 32 -5.26 9.54 6.45
CA GLY A 32 -5.93 8.25 6.34
C GLY A 32 -5.10 7.22 5.59
N LEU A 33 -4.55 7.59 4.43
CA LEU A 33 -3.68 6.71 3.64
C LEU A 33 -2.39 6.36 4.40
N THR A 34 -1.75 7.35 5.02
CA THR A 34 -0.53 7.14 5.81
C THR A 34 -0.78 6.20 6.98
N GLY A 35 -1.87 6.42 7.73
CA GLY A 35 -2.28 5.55 8.82
C GLY A 35 -2.55 4.12 8.36
N ALA A 36 -3.26 3.95 7.24
CA ALA A 36 -3.52 2.64 6.66
C ALA A 36 -2.23 1.90 6.28
N LEU A 37 -1.26 2.60 5.68
CA LEU A 37 0.04 2.03 5.33
C LEU A 37 0.83 1.59 6.58
N VAL A 38 0.86 2.42 7.62
CA VAL A 38 1.54 2.10 8.88
C VAL A 38 0.92 0.87 9.54
N ILE A 39 -0.41 0.84 9.67
CA ILE A 39 -1.12 -0.32 10.24
C ILE A 39 -0.88 -1.57 9.40
N GLY A 40 -0.93 -1.44 8.07
CA GLY A 40 -0.63 -2.54 7.14
C GLY A 40 0.78 -3.09 7.35
N ALA A 41 1.79 -2.23 7.46
CA ALA A 41 3.17 -2.63 7.71
C ALA A 41 3.34 -3.36 9.05
N VAL A 42 2.69 -2.88 10.11
CA VAL A 42 2.72 -3.52 11.44
C VAL A 42 2.09 -4.92 11.37
N ILE A 43 0.93 -5.05 10.73
CA ILE A 43 0.26 -6.34 10.56
C ILE A 43 1.14 -7.31 9.77
N LEU A 44 1.66 -6.88 8.63
CA LEU A 44 2.52 -7.73 7.79
C LEU A 44 3.81 -8.13 8.52
N GLY A 45 4.46 -7.20 9.22
CA GLY A 45 5.64 -7.49 10.04
C GLY A 45 5.35 -8.48 11.16
N ALA A 46 4.22 -8.33 11.85
CA ALA A 46 3.80 -9.24 12.90
C ALA A 46 3.50 -10.64 12.35
N LEU A 47 2.79 -10.73 11.22
CA LEU A 47 2.50 -12.01 10.56
C LEU A 47 3.78 -12.70 10.09
N PHE A 48 4.71 -11.95 9.50
CA PHE A 48 5.99 -12.47 9.05
C PHE A 48 6.84 -12.98 10.22
N GLY A 49 6.95 -12.19 11.30
CA GLY A 49 7.64 -12.61 12.52
C GLY A 49 7.01 -13.86 13.14
N ALA A 50 5.68 -13.91 13.23
CA ALA A 50 4.96 -15.08 13.71
C ALA A 50 5.21 -16.31 12.84
N ALA A 51 5.25 -16.16 11.52
CA ALA A 51 5.56 -17.24 10.59
C ALA A 51 6.97 -17.80 10.82
N LEU A 52 7.98 -16.95 10.98
CA LEU A 52 9.35 -17.39 11.26
C LEU A 52 9.46 -18.13 12.60
N ILE A 53 8.79 -17.62 13.64
CA ILE A 53 8.75 -18.26 14.95
C ILE A 53 8.08 -19.64 14.84
N ALA A 54 6.97 -19.73 14.11
CA ALA A 54 6.27 -20.98 13.87
C ALA A 54 7.16 -21.99 13.12
N LEU A 55 7.88 -21.56 12.09
CA LEU A 55 8.81 -22.39 11.33
C LEU A 55 9.97 -22.92 12.19
N LYS A 56 10.54 -22.09 13.07
CA LYS A 56 11.56 -22.57 14.03
C LYS A 56 10.98 -23.65 14.94
N LYS A 57 9.81 -23.38 15.52
CA LYS A 57 9.14 -24.28 16.45
C LYS A 57 8.72 -25.60 15.80
N THR A 58 8.31 -25.59 14.53
CA THR A 58 8.01 -26.83 13.80
C THR A 58 9.28 -27.61 13.49
N ARG A 59 10.38 -26.97 13.07
CA ARG A 59 11.65 -27.66 12.81
C ARG A 59 12.21 -28.37 14.04
N GLU A 60 12.13 -27.74 15.21
CA GLU A 60 12.49 -28.36 16.50
C GLU A 60 11.59 -29.57 16.81
N LYS A 61 10.27 -29.42 16.60
CA LYS A 61 9.29 -30.48 16.88
C LYS A 61 9.45 -31.71 15.97
N TYR A 62 9.95 -31.52 14.75
CA TYR A 62 10.16 -32.61 13.79
C TYR A 62 11.59 -33.16 13.80
N HIS A 63 12.46 -32.74 14.74
CA HIS A 63 13.86 -33.18 14.85
C HIS A 63 14.61 -33.14 13.50
N LEU A 64 14.33 -32.13 12.67
CA LEU A 64 14.95 -31.93 11.36
C LEU A 64 16.36 -31.33 11.47
N GLU A 65 16.96 -31.42 12.65
CA GLU A 65 18.31 -30.94 12.92
C GLU A 65 19.28 -31.90 12.24
N GLN A 66 19.77 -31.48 11.07
CA GLN A 66 20.84 -32.18 10.38
C GLN A 66 22.03 -32.23 11.34
N VAL A 67 22.56 -33.43 11.54
CA VAL A 67 23.80 -33.68 12.31
C VAL A 67 24.78 -32.55 11.97
N PRO A 68 25.15 -31.69 12.93
CA PRO A 68 25.97 -30.53 12.64
C PRO A 68 27.27 -31.02 12.00
N ASP A 69 27.65 -30.46 10.85
CA ASP A 69 28.79 -30.90 10.03
C ASP A 69 30.12 -31.00 10.82
N SER A 70 30.20 -30.35 11.98
CA SER A 70 31.28 -30.50 12.96
C SER A 70 31.44 -31.92 13.53
N GLU A 71 30.38 -32.73 13.56
CA GLU A 71 30.45 -34.16 13.90
C GLU A 71 30.70 -35.04 12.67
N ALA A 72 30.34 -34.60 11.46
CA ALA A 72 30.64 -35.31 10.22
C ALA A 72 32.11 -35.17 9.77
N LEU A 73 32.80 -34.09 10.19
CA LEU A 73 34.23 -33.90 9.94
C LEU A 73 35.15 -34.65 10.94
N LYS A 74 34.59 -35.29 11.97
CA LYS A 74 35.32 -36.23 12.84
C LYS A 74 35.44 -37.59 12.16
N ILE A 75 36.11 -37.61 11.02
CA ILE A 75 36.60 -38.83 10.39
C ILE A 75 38.05 -39.05 10.84
N ASN A 76 38.28 -40.26 11.39
CA ASN A 76 39.58 -40.78 11.85
C ASN A 76 40.72 -40.56 10.87
#